data_AF-A0A0G0NAS5-F1
#
_entry.id   AF-A0A0G0NAS5-F1
#
_cell.length_a   1.000
_cell.length_b   1.000
_cell.length_c   1.000
_cell.angle_alpha   90.00
_cell.angle_beta   90.00
_cell.angle_gamma   90.00
#
_symmetry.space_group_name_H-M   'P 1'
#
loop_
_entity.id
_entity.type
_entity.pdbx_description
1 polymer ?
#
loop_
_entity_poly.entity_id
_entity_poly.type
_entity_poly.pdbx_seq_one_letter_code
_entity_poly.pdbx_strand_id
1 'polypeptide(L)'
;MLVTSKQMILDAQRGKYAVGCFNTSDLEITKAIVKAAVAQKAPVIVATSEKAIQFGGIETLAALIREEAKSASVPVALHLDHGKSIHIVKECLSADYTSVMFDGSEFFLEKNTQMTTEAVMLAHEKNIPCEGELGHLGKAGVSKSQLTNPDDVLEFAQKTNVDFLALSIGSSHGVGVGENLNIELLKKIKSLTEIPLVLHGGSGVPDGNIRQAIENGICKVNIDTDIRHEFTKDLREILKENPNEQDPREILEEVMVKVQALVERKIRLFGSNGKA
;
A
#
# COMPACT_ATOMS: atom_id res chain seq x y z
N MET A 1 -1.95 1.70 -17.79
CA MET A 1 -0.57 2.15 -18.09
C MET A 1 0.29 2.00 -16.84
N LEU A 2 1.51 1.48 -16.92
CA LEU A 2 2.44 1.43 -15.77
C LEU A 2 3.16 2.79 -15.61
N VAL A 3 3.07 3.41 -14.43
CA VAL A 3 3.62 4.73 -14.11
C VAL A 3 4.24 4.76 -12.71
N THR A 4 4.99 5.80 -12.37
CA THR A 4 5.46 6.01 -11.00
C THR A 4 4.32 6.49 -10.09
N SER A 5 4.39 6.19 -8.80
CA SER A 5 3.37 6.58 -7.81
C SER A 5 3.38 8.08 -7.46
N LYS A 6 4.43 8.81 -7.86
CA LYS A 6 4.64 10.23 -7.48
C LYS A 6 3.50 11.14 -7.89
N GLN A 7 3.14 11.13 -9.17
CA GLN A 7 2.14 12.07 -9.67
C GLN A 7 0.75 11.77 -9.07
N MET A 8 0.34 10.50 -9.02
CA MET A 8 -0.96 10.11 -8.47
C MET A 8 -1.10 10.43 -6.97
N ILE A 9 -0.04 10.33 -6.17
CA ILE A 9 -0.06 10.68 -4.75
C ILE A 9 -0.08 12.21 -4.56
N LEU A 10 0.66 12.97 -5.38
CA LEU A 10 0.58 14.43 -5.35
C LEU A 10 -0.78 14.97 -5.78
N ASP A 11 -1.42 14.33 -6.77
CA ASP A 11 -2.81 14.62 -7.15
C ASP A 11 -3.79 14.31 -6.02
N ALA A 12 -3.58 13.20 -5.30
CA ALA A 12 -4.36 12.83 -4.13
C ALA A 12 -4.26 13.86 -3.01
N GLN A 13 -3.04 14.32 -2.71
CA GLN A 13 -2.80 15.37 -1.74
C GLN A 13 -3.54 16.68 -2.11
N ARG A 14 -3.42 17.13 -3.37
CA ARG A 14 -4.13 18.34 -3.85
C ARG A 14 -5.64 18.17 -3.84
N GLY A 15 -6.11 16.99 -4.23
CA GLY A 15 -7.52 16.65 -4.35
C GLY A 15 -8.20 16.23 -3.04
N LYS A 16 -7.45 16.14 -1.94
CA LYS A 16 -7.93 15.68 -0.62
C LYS A 16 -8.61 14.30 -0.68
N TYR A 17 -7.98 13.37 -1.38
CA TYR A 17 -8.35 11.96 -1.43
C TYR A 17 -7.13 11.08 -1.18
N ALA A 18 -7.31 9.76 -1.13
CA ALA A 18 -6.18 8.83 -1.08
C ALA A 18 -6.20 7.82 -2.23
N VAL A 19 -5.01 7.44 -2.69
CA VAL A 19 -4.80 6.32 -3.61
C VAL A 19 -4.75 5.03 -2.82
N GLY A 20 -5.50 4.01 -3.27
CA GLY A 20 -5.44 2.68 -2.67
C GLY A 20 -4.14 1.97 -3.07
N CYS A 21 -3.43 1.44 -2.08
CA CYS A 21 -2.28 0.57 -2.23
C CYS A 21 -2.67 -0.84 -1.79
N PHE A 22 -2.87 -1.74 -2.74
CA PHE A 22 -3.42 -3.06 -2.49
C PHE A 22 -2.34 -4.12 -2.70
N ASN A 23 -2.12 -4.97 -1.69
CA ASN A 23 -1.15 -6.04 -1.80
C ASN A 23 -1.66 -7.19 -2.67
N THR A 24 -0.75 -7.83 -3.39
CA THR A 24 -1.00 -9.03 -4.19
C THR A 24 0.09 -10.08 -3.99
N SER A 25 -0.26 -11.33 -4.27
CA SER A 25 0.65 -12.48 -4.25
C SER A 25 0.47 -13.45 -5.42
N ASP A 26 -0.51 -13.21 -6.29
CA ASP A 26 -0.91 -14.12 -7.36
C ASP A 26 -1.60 -13.39 -8.53
N LEU A 27 -2.03 -14.16 -9.54
CA LEU A 27 -2.70 -13.68 -10.76
C LEU A 27 -4.08 -13.10 -10.45
N GLU A 28 -4.86 -13.82 -9.65
CA GLU A 28 -6.27 -13.58 -9.38
C GLU A 28 -6.48 -12.28 -8.62
N ILE A 29 -5.73 -12.07 -7.54
CA ILE A 29 -5.78 -10.84 -6.74
C ILE A 29 -5.30 -9.66 -7.58
N THR A 30 -4.21 -9.81 -8.34
CA THR A 30 -3.70 -8.75 -9.22
C THR A 30 -4.76 -8.32 -10.24
N LYS A 31 -5.38 -9.28 -10.92
CA LYS A 31 -6.46 -9.01 -11.87
C LYS A 31 -7.66 -8.34 -11.20
N ALA A 32 -8.07 -8.80 -10.03
CA ALA A 32 -9.19 -8.22 -9.30
C ALA A 32 -8.93 -6.75 -8.91
N ILE A 33 -7.71 -6.43 -8.45
CA ILE A 33 -7.31 -5.05 -8.11
C ILE A 33 -7.34 -4.15 -9.36
N VAL A 34 -6.72 -4.58 -10.46
CA VAL A 34 -6.65 -3.77 -11.68
C VAL A 34 -8.03 -3.59 -12.33
N LYS A 35 -8.85 -4.64 -12.37
CA LYS A 35 -10.25 -4.56 -12.85
C LYS A 35 -11.08 -3.57 -12.02
N ALA A 36 -10.96 -3.61 -10.69
CA ALA A 36 -11.64 -2.67 -9.81
C ALA A 36 -11.22 -1.23 -10.09
N ALA A 37 -9.91 -0.97 -10.26
CA ALA A 37 -9.39 0.35 -10.58
C ALA A 37 -9.92 0.88 -11.93
N VAL A 38 -9.94 0.02 -12.96
CA VAL A 38 -10.52 0.36 -14.28
C VAL A 38 -12.01 0.67 -14.17
N ALA A 39 -12.79 -0.17 -13.48
CA ALA A 39 -14.23 0.02 -13.30
C ALA A 39 -14.55 1.33 -12.57
N GLN A 40 -13.72 1.71 -11.58
CA GLN A 40 -13.88 2.94 -10.82
C GLN A 40 -13.19 4.15 -11.46
N LYS A 41 -12.50 3.99 -12.61
CA LYS A 41 -11.69 5.04 -13.24
C LYS A 41 -10.75 5.71 -12.22
N ALA A 42 -10.02 4.90 -11.46
CA ALA A 42 -9.19 5.34 -10.35
C ALA A 42 -7.71 4.98 -10.58
N PRO A 43 -6.75 5.83 -10.15
CA PRO A 43 -5.37 5.41 -10.05
C PRO A 43 -5.23 4.36 -8.96
N VAL A 44 -4.30 3.42 -9.13
CA VAL A 44 -4.08 2.33 -8.17
C VAL A 44 -2.60 2.00 -8.01
N ILE A 45 -2.22 1.63 -6.79
CA ILE A 45 -0.90 1.06 -6.49
C ILE A 45 -1.10 -0.43 -6.19
N VAL A 46 -0.40 -1.28 -6.92
CA VAL A 46 -0.33 -2.73 -6.66
C VAL A 46 0.99 -3.00 -5.96
N ALA A 47 0.91 -3.59 -4.78
CA ALA A 47 2.05 -3.75 -3.89
C ALA A 47 2.41 -5.21 -3.67
N THR A 48 3.70 -5.47 -3.47
CA THR A 48 4.22 -6.79 -3.10
C THR A 48 5.09 -6.64 -1.87
N SER A 49 4.76 -7.39 -0.81
CA SER A 49 5.60 -7.49 0.38
C SER A 49 6.75 -8.47 0.13
N GLU A 50 7.78 -8.46 0.99
CA GLU A 50 8.84 -9.47 0.94
C GLU A 50 8.30 -10.92 1.01
N LYS A 51 7.18 -11.15 1.71
CA LYS A 51 6.53 -12.47 1.76
C LYS A 51 5.90 -12.86 0.43
N ALA A 52 5.24 -11.92 -0.23
CA ALA A 52 4.71 -12.13 -1.57
C ALA A 52 5.86 -12.41 -2.55
N ILE A 53 6.94 -11.63 -2.46
CA ILE A 53 8.16 -11.82 -3.24
C ILE A 53 8.78 -13.20 -2.99
N GLN A 54 8.87 -13.65 -1.74
CA GLN A 54 9.39 -14.98 -1.41
C GLN A 54 8.53 -16.09 -2.01
N PHE A 55 7.21 -15.88 -2.07
CA PHE A 55 6.26 -16.84 -2.62
C PHE A 55 6.26 -16.87 -4.16
N GLY A 56 6.13 -15.71 -4.81
CA GLY A 56 5.94 -15.59 -6.25
C GLY A 56 7.20 -15.26 -7.06
N GLY A 57 8.24 -14.74 -6.42
CA GLY A 57 9.45 -14.20 -7.06
C GLY A 57 9.26 -12.76 -7.55
N ILE A 58 10.32 -11.94 -7.43
CA ILE A 58 10.29 -10.51 -7.80
C ILE A 58 9.92 -10.34 -9.27
N GLU A 59 10.66 -10.99 -10.17
CA GLU A 59 10.50 -10.84 -11.62
C GLU A 59 9.14 -11.34 -12.12
N THR A 60 8.65 -12.45 -11.57
CA THR A 60 7.35 -13.03 -11.94
C THR A 60 6.21 -12.10 -11.54
N LEU A 61 6.20 -11.61 -10.30
CA LEU A 61 5.17 -10.71 -9.81
C LEU A 61 5.23 -9.36 -10.53
N ALA A 62 6.43 -8.83 -10.76
CA ALA A 62 6.61 -7.60 -11.52
C ALA A 62 6.11 -7.74 -12.96
N ALA A 63 6.46 -8.84 -13.64
CA ALA A 63 6.00 -9.11 -14.99
C ALA A 63 4.48 -9.22 -15.07
N LEU A 64 3.86 -9.94 -14.13
CA LEU A 64 2.42 -10.06 -14.02
C LEU A 64 1.75 -8.68 -13.89
N ILE A 65 2.20 -7.88 -12.92
CA ILE A 65 1.61 -6.57 -12.63
C ILE A 65 1.83 -5.61 -13.82
N ARG A 66 3.00 -5.68 -14.47
CA ARG A 66 3.31 -4.91 -15.68
C ARG A 66 2.38 -5.27 -16.83
N GLU A 67 2.08 -6.55 -17.06
CA GLU A 67 1.16 -6.96 -18.13
C GLU A 67 -0.29 -6.52 -17.84
N GLU A 68 -0.77 -6.68 -16.60
CA GLU A 68 -2.09 -6.17 -16.24
C GLU A 68 -2.15 -4.63 -16.35
N ALA A 69 -1.09 -3.93 -15.94
CA ALA A 69 -0.98 -2.49 -16.07
C ALA A 69 -0.98 -2.02 -17.54
N LYS A 70 -0.41 -2.77 -18.49
CA LYS A 70 -0.45 -2.41 -19.92
C LYS A 70 -1.86 -2.39 -20.48
N SER A 71 -2.69 -3.35 -20.08
CA SER A 71 -4.09 -3.44 -20.52
C SER A 71 -5.04 -2.48 -19.77
N ALA A 72 -4.60 -1.94 -18.63
CA ALA A 72 -5.39 -0.99 -17.85
C ALA A 72 -5.50 0.38 -18.52
N SER A 73 -6.73 0.90 -18.60
CA SER A 73 -7.04 2.27 -19.06
C SER A 73 -6.78 3.36 -18.01
N VAL A 74 -6.28 2.97 -16.83
CA VAL A 74 -5.98 3.86 -15.70
C VAL A 74 -4.48 3.80 -15.31
N PRO A 75 -3.96 4.78 -14.56
CA PRO A 75 -2.61 4.74 -14.01
C PRO A 75 -2.46 3.61 -12.96
N VAL A 76 -1.46 2.76 -13.16
CA VAL A 76 -1.09 1.68 -12.22
C VAL A 76 0.37 1.86 -11.83
N ALA A 77 0.69 1.78 -10.54
CA ALA A 77 2.06 1.72 -10.06
C ALA A 77 2.36 0.37 -9.39
N LEU A 78 3.59 -0.12 -9.55
CA LEU A 78 4.12 -1.30 -8.87
C LEU A 78 4.99 -0.86 -7.69
N HIS A 79 4.67 -1.33 -6.48
CA HIS A 79 5.29 -0.88 -5.24
C HIS A 79 5.90 -2.02 -4.41
N LEU A 80 7.15 -1.85 -3.97
CA LEU A 80 7.76 -2.70 -2.94
C LEU A 80 7.24 -2.25 -1.58
N ASP A 81 6.55 -3.13 -0.88
CA ASP A 81 5.96 -2.88 0.44
C ASP A 81 6.84 -3.43 1.55
N HIS A 82 7.22 -2.57 2.50
CA HIS A 82 8.12 -2.88 3.62
C HIS A 82 9.46 -3.52 3.23
N GLY A 83 10.21 -2.93 2.31
CA GLY A 83 11.57 -3.39 1.99
C GLY A 83 12.53 -3.21 3.16
N LYS A 84 13.07 -4.30 3.72
CA LYS A 84 13.87 -4.28 4.96
C LYS A 84 15.38 -4.19 4.74
N SER A 85 15.81 -4.25 3.48
CA SER A 85 17.23 -4.19 3.14
C SER A 85 17.44 -3.40 1.86
N ILE A 86 18.62 -2.78 1.75
CA ILE A 86 19.03 -2.13 0.51
C ILE A 86 19.12 -3.15 -0.64
N HIS A 87 19.42 -4.41 -0.33
CA HIS A 87 19.46 -5.47 -1.32
C HIS A 87 18.11 -5.66 -2.02
N ILE A 88 17.02 -5.86 -1.25
CA ILE A 88 15.70 -6.05 -1.86
C ILE A 88 15.22 -4.81 -2.63
N VAL A 89 15.58 -3.62 -2.15
CA VAL A 89 15.30 -2.37 -2.87
C VAL A 89 16.01 -2.37 -4.24
N LYS A 90 17.29 -2.72 -4.29
CA LYS A 90 18.07 -2.81 -5.55
C LYS A 90 17.50 -3.86 -6.50
N GLU A 91 17.10 -5.02 -5.99
CA GLU A 91 16.48 -6.06 -6.81
C GLU A 91 15.15 -5.58 -7.41
N CYS A 92 14.28 -4.97 -6.62
CA CYS A 92 13.01 -4.42 -7.11
C CYS A 92 13.21 -3.29 -8.13
N LEU A 93 14.16 -2.38 -7.88
CA LEU A 93 14.54 -1.32 -8.83
C LEU A 93 15.15 -1.85 -10.15
N SER A 94 15.57 -3.11 -10.17
CA SER A 94 16.04 -3.80 -11.37
C SER A 94 14.92 -4.58 -12.09
N ALA A 95 13.80 -4.80 -11.41
CA ALA A 95 12.66 -5.61 -11.85
C ALA A 95 11.40 -4.75 -12.15
N ASP A 96 11.56 -3.62 -12.83
CA ASP A 96 10.46 -2.73 -13.27
C ASP A 96 9.55 -2.14 -12.18
N TYR A 97 9.95 -2.18 -10.91
CA TYR A 97 9.19 -1.48 -9.87
C TYR A 97 9.19 0.02 -10.15
N THR A 98 8.02 0.65 -10.03
CA THR A 98 7.84 2.08 -10.29
C THR A 98 7.63 2.89 -9.01
N SER A 99 7.75 2.22 -7.86
CA SER A 99 7.77 2.79 -6.52
C SER A 99 8.41 1.79 -5.57
N VAL A 100 9.14 2.27 -4.57
CA VAL A 100 9.70 1.41 -3.52
C VAL A 100 9.47 2.01 -2.15
N MET A 101 9.43 1.17 -1.13
CA MET A 101 9.50 1.57 0.27
C MET A 101 10.73 0.94 0.91
N PHE A 102 11.48 1.73 1.68
CA PHE A 102 12.41 1.21 2.66
C PHE A 102 11.82 1.37 4.06
N ASP A 103 11.63 0.25 4.75
CA ASP A 103 11.13 0.20 6.12
C ASP A 103 12.30 0.03 7.09
N GLY A 104 12.78 1.15 7.60
CA GLY A 104 13.78 1.21 8.67
C GLY A 104 13.17 1.40 10.07
N SER A 105 11.86 1.22 10.24
CA SER A 105 11.12 1.54 11.48
C SER A 105 11.63 0.80 12.72
N GLU A 106 12.26 -0.36 12.55
CA GLU A 106 12.84 -1.15 13.63
C GLU A 106 14.18 -0.60 14.13
N PHE A 107 14.81 0.30 13.37
CA PHE A 107 16.07 0.93 13.75
C PHE A 107 15.84 2.24 14.51
N PHE A 108 16.83 2.61 15.33
CA PHE A 108 16.90 3.97 15.86
C PHE A 108 16.96 5.00 14.74
N LEU A 109 16.45 6.20 15.00
CA LEU A 109 16.27 7.28 14.03
C LEU A 109 17.50 7.53 13.15
N GLU A 110 18.70 7.56 13.73
CA GLU A 110 19.94 7.81 13.00
C GLU A 110 20.19 6.74 11.91
N LYS A 111 20.07 5.46 12.27
CA LYS A 111 20.27 4.35 11.33
C LYS A 111 19.13 4.24 10.32
N ASN A 112 17.89 4.48 10.75
CA ASN A 112 16.74 4.55 9.84
C ASN A 112 16.96 5.66 8.80
N THR A 113 17.36 6.85 9.23
CA THR A 113 17.67 7.99 8.35
C THR A 113 18.79 7.64 7.38
N GLN A 114 19.88 7.05 7.85
CA GLN A 114 21.01 6.65 7.00
C GLN A 114 20.59 5.67 5.90
N MET A 115 19.91 4.58 6.28
CA MET A 115 19.52 3.54 5.31
C MET A 115 18.41 4.01 4.37
N THR A 116 17.44 4.78 4.87
CA THR A 116 16.41 5.39 4.02
C THR A 116 17.04 6.33 2.99
N THR A 117 18.04 7.14 3.39
CA THR A 117 18.78 8.02 2.46
C THR A 117 19.44 7.21 1.34
N GLU A 118 20.07 6.07 1.67
CA GLU A 118 20.66 5.17 0.66
C GLU A 118 19.61 4.63 -0.30
N ALA A 119 18.46 4.16 0.20
CA ALA A 119 17.37 3.67 -0.62
C ALA A 119 16.78 4.76 -1.54
N VAL A 120 16.60 5.98 -1.02
CA VAL A 120 16.13 7.14 -1.77
C VAL A 120 17.09 7.49 -2.91
N MET A 121 18.41 7.55 -2.64
CA MET A 121 19.41 7.82 -3.67
C MET A 121 19.32 6.81 -4.83
N LEU A 122 19.27 5.52 -4.51
CA LEU A 122 19.18 4.45 -5.51
C LEU A 122 17.89 4.51 -6.34
N ALA A 123 16.76 4.85 -5.70
CA ALA A 123 15.48 4.98 -6.38
C ALA A 123 15.45 6.23 -7.29
N HIS A 124 15.97 7.35 -6.80
CA HIS A 124 16.00 8.62 -7.51
C HIS A 124 16.94 8.59 -8.73
N GLU A 125 18.03 7.81 -8.70
CA GLU A 125 18.88 7.55 -9.89
C GLU A 125 18.08 6.99 -11.08
N LYS A 126 16.96 6.32 -10.81
CA LYS A 126 16.04 5.75 -11.81
C LYS A 126 14.75 6.55 -11.97
N ASN A 127 14.64 7.74 -11.36
CA ASN A 127 13.42 8.54 -11.28
C ASN A 127 12.23 7.81 -10.64
N ILE A 128 12.49 6.87 -9.72
CA ILE A 128 11.48 6.10 -9.00
C ILE A 128 11.30 6.72 -7.61
N PRO A 129 10.07 7.01 -7.16
CA PRO A 129 9.83 7.55 -5.83
C PRO A 129 10.06 6.51 -4.73
N CYS A 130 10.58 6.97 -3.60
CA CYS A 130 10.84 6.16 -2.42
C CYS A 130 10.00 6.62 -1.23
N GLU A 131 9.28 5.69 -0.62
CA GLU A 131 8.57 5.83 0.65
C GLU A 131 9.51 5.45 1.80
N GLY A 132 9.47 6.20 2.90
CA GLY A 132 10.11 5.85 4.17
C GLY A 132 9.09 5.76 5.31
N GLU A 133 9.48 5.18 6.45
CA GLU A 133 8.62 5.04 7.63
C GLU A 133 9.25 5.62 8.90
N LEU A 134 8.41 6.31 9.69
CA LEU A 134 8.73 6.75 11.05
C LEU A 134 7.70 6.25 12.06
N GLY A 135 8.18 5.89 13.26
CA GLY A 135 7.40 5.09 14.21
C GLY A 135 7.57 3.61 13.91
N HIS A 136 6.84 2.74 14.59
CA HIS A 136 6.82 1.31 14.32
C HIS A 136 5.40 0.77 14.44
N LEU A 137 4.92 0.07 13.42
CA LEU A 137 3.61 -0.57 13.46
C LEU A 137 3.67 -1.87 14.26
N GLY A 138 2.71 -2.02 15.17
CA GLY A 138 2.48 -3.28 15.86
C GLY A 138 1.85 -4.32 14.94
N LYS A 139 1.89 -5.58 15.37
CA LYS A 139 1.03 -6.63 14.81
C LYS A 139 -0.14 -6.84 15.77
N ALA A 140 -1.36 -6.82 15.24
CA ALA A 140 -2.57 -6.97 16.03
C ALA A 140 -2.50 -8.23 16.92
N GLY A 141 -2.65 -8.05 18.24
CA GLY A 141 -2.58 -9.13 19.23
C GLY A 141 -1.18 -9.68 19.54
N VAL A 142 -0.11 -9.13 18.95
CA VAL A 142 1.26 -9.63 19.10
C VAL A 142 2.22 -8.58 19.66
N SER A 143 2.25 -7.37 19.10
CA SER A 143 3.17 -6.31 19.51
C SER A 143 2.49 -4.94 19.53
N LYS A 144 2.92 -4.06 20.44
CA LYS A 144 2.43 -2.68 20.52
C LYS A 144 3.05 -1.82 19.43
N SER A 145 2.24 -0.98 18.78
CA SER A 145 2.71 0.08 17.90
C SER A 145 3.47 1.15 18.68
N GLN A 146 4.62 1.60 18.17
CA GLN A 146 5.26 2.82 18.60
C GLN A 146 4.80 3.96 17.71
N LEU A 147 4.10 4.93 18.30
CA LEU A 147 3.61 6.08 17.56
C LEU A 147 4.78 6.91 17.00
N THR A 148 4.56 7.52 15.84
CA THR A 148 5.52 8.47 15.28
C THR A 148 5.71 9.65 16.23
N ASN A 149 6.97 9.99 16.51
CA ASN A 149 7.32 11.22 17.20
C ASN A 149 7.31 12.39 16.20
N PRO A 150 6.45 13.42 16.37
CA PRO A 150 6.38 14.56 15.45
C PRO A 150 7.69 15.32 15.30
N ASP A 151 8.50 15.36 16.36
CA ASP A 151 9.71 16.17 16.39
C ASP A 151 10.82 15.57 15.49
N ASP A 152 10.74 14.27 15.19
CA ASP A 152 11.67 13.56 14.30
C ASP A 152 11.31 13.73 12.81
N VAL A 153 10.07 14.13 12.51
CA VAL A 153 9.53 14.14 11.13
C VAL A 153 10.28 15.10 10.23
N LEU A 154 10.50 16.33 10.67
CA LEU A 154 11.12 17.36 9.84
C LEU A 154 12.57 16.99 9.52
N GLU A 155 13.33 16.53 10.51
CA GLU A 155 14.72 16.13 10.34
C GLU A 155 14.83 14.91 9.42
N PHE A 156 14.01 13.89 9.64
CA PHE A 156 13.99 12.69 8.79
C PHE A 156 13.65 13.04 7.34
N ALA A 157 12.58 13.81 7.13
CA ALA A 157 12.15 14.26 5.82
C ALA A 157 13.26 15.02 5.07
N GLN A 158 13.91 15.98 5.74
CA GLN A 158 14.97 16.80 5.16
C GLN A 158 16.23 16.00 4.84
N LYS A 159 16.64 15.10 5.73
CA LYS A 159 17.87 14.31 5.55
C LYS A 159 17.70 13.22 4.49
N THR A 160 16.56 12.55 4.48
CA THR A 160 16.31 11.42 3.57
C THR A 160 15.83 11.84 2.19
N ASN A 161 15.13 12.97 2.08
CA ASN A 161 14.47 13.42 0.85
C ASN A 161 13.48 12.38 0.29
N VAL A 162 12.79 11.65 1.16
CA VAL A 162 11.71 10.71 0.79
C VAL A 162 10.58 11.42 0.04
N ASP A 163 9.95 10.71 -0.90
CA ASP A 163 8.81 11.24 -1.65
C ASP A 163 7.51 11.16 -0.84
N PHE A 164 7.36 10.11 -0.03
CA PHE A 164 6.21 9.87 0.83
C PHE A 164 6.65 9.37 2.21
N LEU A 165 5.85 9.65 3.23
CA LEU A 165 6.16 9.28 4.60
C LEU A 165 5.03 8.45 5.22
N ALA A 166 5.32 7.20 5.54
CA ALA A 166 4.47 6.34 6.36
C ALA A 166 4.62 6.69 7.84
N LEU A 167 3.47 6.73 8.53
CA LEU A 167 3.38 7.09 9.94
C LEU A 167 2.66 6.00 10.73
N SER A 168 3.13 5.77 11.96
CA SER A 168 2.42 4.98 12.96
C SER A 168 1.56 5.91 13.83
N ILE A 169 0.26 5.96 13.54
CA ILE A 169 -0.73 6.78 14.28
C ILE A 169 -1.73 5.93 15.07
N GLY A 170 -1.38 4.67 15.37
CA GLY A 170 -2.20 3.76 16.18
C GLY A 170 -2.93 2.68 15.38
N SER A 171 -2.69 2.57 14.07
CA SER A 171 -3.04 1.38 13.31
C SER A 171 -2.02 0.25 13.55
N SER A 172 -2.44 -0.99 13.36
CA SER A 172 -1.58 -2.17 13.37
C SER A 172 -1.74 -2.96 12.07
N HIS A 173 -0.77 -3.83 11.76
CA HIS A 173 -1.00 -4.84 10.72
C HIS A 173 -1.95 -5.94 11.23
N GLY A 174 -3.02 -6.18 10.47
CA GLY A 174 -4.02 -7.22 10.75
C GLY A 174 -5.42 -6.63 10.94
N VAL A 175 -6.35 -7.44 11.47
CA VAL A 175 -7.66 -6.95 11.90
C VAL A 175 -7.58 -6.60 13.39
N GLY A 176 -7.21 -5.35 13.67
CA GLY A 176 -7.39 -4.77 15.01
C GLY A 176 -8.81 -4.24 15.14
N VAL A 177 -9.67 -4.91 15.92
CA VAL A 177 -11.04 -4.44 16.15
C VAL A 177 -10.99 -3.15 16.98
N GLY A 178 -11.51 -2.04 16.44
CA GLY A 178 -11.66 -0.78 17.17
C GLY A 178 -10.40 0.09 17.26
N GLU A 179 -9.47 -0.03 16.31
CA GLU A 179 -8.30 0.85 16.25
C GLU A 179 -8.72 2.30 15.99
N ASN A 180 -8.51 3.15 17.00
CA ASN A 180 -8.69 4.59 16.89
C ASN A 180 -7.37 5.20 16.43
N LEU A 181 -7.40 5.77 15.22
CA LEU A 181 -6.30 6.55 14.70
C LEU A 181 -6.15 7.83 15.53
N ASN A 182 -4.92 8.18 15.89
CA ASN A 182 -4.62 9.43 16.58
C ASN A 182 -4.63 10.59 15.57
N ILE A 183 -5.83 11.13 15.30
CA ILE A 183 -6.03 12.21 14.34
C ILE A 183 -5.34 13.51 14.78
N GLU A 184 -5.26 13.78 16.09
CA GLU A 184 -4.56 14.97 16.59
C GLU A 184 -3.04 14.89 16.34
N LEU A 185 -2.45 13.70 16.50
CA LEU A 185 -1.07 13.44 16.11
C LEU A 185 -0.87 13.64 14.60
N LEU A 186 -1.78 13.10 13.77
CA LEU A 186 -1.74 13.27 12.32
C LEU A 186 -1.78 14.76 11.92
N LYS A 187 -2.70 15.55 12.51
CA LYS A 187 -2.79 17.00 12.29
C LYS A 187 -1.49 17.71 12.68
N LYS A 188 -0.93 17.38 13.85
CA LYS A 188 0.36 17.93 14.29
C LYS A 188 1.45 17.63 13.26
N ILE A 189 1.59 16.37 12.84
CA ILE A 189 2.59 15.97 11.83
C ILE A 189 2.35 16.67 10.49
N LYS A 190 1.11 16.73 10.00
CA LYS A 190 0.79 17.39 8.73
C LYS A 190 1.11 18.89 8.76
N SER A 191 1.04 19.54 9.92
CA SER A 191 1.44 20.95 10.08
C SER A 191 2.96 21.18 10.00
N LEU A 192 3.77 20.12 10.12
CA LEU A 192 5.23 20.19 10.13
C LEU A 192 5.86 19.84 8.77
N THR A 193 5.11 19.22 7.85
CA THR A 193 5.65 18.76 6.57
C THR A 193 4.66 18.85 5.43
N GLU A 194 5.17 19.13 4.23
CA GLU A 194 4.40 19.07 2.98
C GLU A 194 4.51 17.71 2.27
N ILE A 195 5.32 16.79 2.80
CA ILE A 195 5.44 15.44 2.24
C ILE A 195 4.07 14.73 2.32
N PRO A 196 3.60 14.08 1.25
CA PRO A 196 2.40 13.24 1.29
C PRO A 196 2.52 12.14 2.35
N LEU A 197 1.49 12.01 3.17
CA LEU A 197 1.47 11.07 4.29
C LEU A 197 0.77 9.77 3.89
N VAL A 198 1.29 8.65 4.37
CA VAL A 198 0.80 7.30 4.05
C VAL A 198 0.26 6.63 5.31
N LEU A 199 -0.93 6.02 5.19
CA LEU A 199 -1.52 5.20 6.23
C LEU A 199 -1.31 3.72 5.91
N HIS A 200 -0.53 3.09 6.77
CA HIS A 200 -0.37 1.64 6.79
C HIS A 200 -1.41 0.98 7.70
N GLY A 201 -1.62 -0.32 7.51
CA GLY A 201 -2.58 -1.08 8.32
C GLY A 201 -4.03 -0.58 8.16
N GLY A 202 -4.46 -0.21 6.95
CA GLY A 202 -5.83 0.28 6.72
C GLY A 202 -6.91 -0.81 6.80
N SER A 203 -6.52 -2.09 6.84
CA SER A 203 -7.45 -3.22 7.01
C SER A 203 -8.03 -3.24 8.43
N GLY A 204 -9.33 -3.50 8.56
CA GLY A 204 -10.02 -3.50 9.86
C GLY A 204 -10.24 -2.13 10.53
N VAL A 205 -9.59 -1.06 10.06
CA VAL A 205 -9.85 0.31 10.55
C VAL A 205 -11.25 0.75 10.12
N PRO A 206 -12.08 1.30 11.03
CA PRO A 206 -13.41 1.77 10.67
C PRO A 206 -13.38 2.82 9.56
N ASP A 207 -14.30 2.70 8.60
CA ASP A 207 -14.43 3.63 7.46
C ASP A 207 -14.47 5.11 7.87
N GLY A 208 -15.14 5.42 8.99
CA GLY A 208 -15.18 6.79 9.54
C GLY A 208 -13.79 7.33 9.91
N ASN A 209 -12.95 6.49 10.52
CA ASN A 209 -11.58 6.84 10.90
C ASN A 209 -10.70 7.01 9.66
N ILE A 210 -10.85 6.15 8.66
CA ILE A 210 -10.16 6.28 7.37
C ILE A 210 -10.50 7.63 6.71
N ARG A 211 -11.78 8.00 6.62
CA ARG A 211 -12.20 9.29 6.04
C ARG A 211 -11.59 10.46 6.79
N GLN A 212 -11.64 10.43 8.13
CA GLN A 212 -11.00 11.46 8.96
C GLN A 212 -9.48 11.54 8.71
N ALA A 213 -8.79 10.42 8.57
CA ALA A 213 -7.36 10.43 8.30
C ALA A 213 -7.04 11.05 6.92
N ILE A 214 -7.84 10.73 5.89
CA ILE A 214 -7.70 11.33 4.55
C ILE A 214 -7.96 12.84 4.58
N GLU A 215 -9.03 13.27 5.26
CA GLU A 215 -9.36 14.70 5.44
C GLU A 215 -8.22 15.48 6.13
N ASN A 216 -7.40 14.79 6.93
CA ASN A 216 -6.28 15.37 7.68
C ASN A 216 -4.90 15.09 7.07
N GLY A 217 -4.85 14.62 5.80
CA GLY A 217 -3.63 14.63 4.99
C GLY A 217 -3.08 13.28 4.55
N ILE A 218 -3.76 12.16 4.87
CA ILE A 218 -3.39 10.85 4.30
C ILE A 218 -3.72 10.81 2.81
N CYS A 219 -2.72 10.45 1.99
CA CYS A 219 -2.78 10.45 0.52
C CYS A 219 -2.66 9.04 -0.09
N LYS A 220 -2.22 8.05 0.69
CA LYS A 220 -2.11 6.63 0.30
C LYS A 220 -2.55 5.76 1.46
N VAL A 221 -3.34 4.72 1.19
CA VAL A 221 -3.81 3.77 2.21
C VAL A 221 -3.46 2.34 1.80
N ASN A 222 -2.73 1.61 2.65
CA ASN A 222 -2.34 0.23 2.38
C ASN A 222 -3.43 -0.75 2.87
N ILE A 223 -3.82 -1.70 2.01
CA ILE A 223 -4.81 -2.75 2.27
C ILE A 223 -4.24 -4.12 1.85
N ASP A 224 -4.19 -5.05 2.79
CA ASP A 224 -3.74 -6.43 2.57
C ASP A 224 -4.70 -7.43 3.25
N THR A 225 -4.82 -7.33 4.57
CA THR A 225 -5.57 -8.32 5.37
C THR A 225 -7.03 -8.45 4.94
N ASP A 226 -7.69 -7.35 4.56
CA ASP A 226 -9.07 -7.39 4.05
C ASP A 226 -9.16 -8.23 2.77
N ILE A 227 -8.20 -8.11 1.84
CA ILE A 227 -8.16 -8.88 0.58
C ILE A 227 -7.98 -10.37 0.88
N ARG A 228 -7.00 -10.72 1.72
CA ARG A 228 -6.73 -12.12 2.07
C ARG A 228 -7.91 -12.75 2.82
N HIS A 229 -8.58 -11.98 3.68
CA HIS A 229 -9.78 -12.45 4.37
C HIS A 229 -10.92 -12.71 3.38
N GLU A 230 -11.25 -11.75 2.53
CA GLU A 230 -12.32 -11.87 1.53
C GLU A 230 -12.03 -13.06 0.59
N PHE A 231 -10.84 -13.12 0.00
CA PHE A 231 -10.42 -14.21 -0.89
C PHE A 231 -10.59 -15.58 -0.24
N THR A 232 -10.04 -15.78 0.97
CA THR A 232 -10.07 -17.10 1.62
C THR A 232 -11.43 -17.46 2.19
N LYS A 233 -12.25 -16.48 2.58
CA LYS A 233 -13.63 -16.71 3.01
C LYS A 233 -14.48 -17.15 1.83
N ASP A 234 -14.46 -16.40 0.73
CA ASP A 234 -15.30 -16.67 -0.42
C ASP A 234 -14.90 -17.97 -1.12
N LEU A 235 -13.60 -18.27 -1.21
CA LEU A 235 -13.13 -19.56 -1.71
C LEU A 235 -13.74 -20.75 -0.92
N ARG A 236 -13.82 -20.64 0.41
CA ARG A 236 -14.44 -21.69 1.24
C ARG A 236 -15.94 -21.78 1.02
N GLU A 237 -16.62 -20.64 0.85
CA GLU A 237 -18.06 -20.60 0.61
C GLU A 237 -18.41 -21.21 -0.76
N ILE A 238 -17.71 -20.81 -1.82
CA ILE A 238 -17.90 -21.32 -3.19
C ILE A 238 -17.66 -22.83 -3.26
N LEU A 239 -16.57 -23.33 -2.66
CA LEU A 239 -16.28 -24.77 -2.63
C LEU A 239 -17.32 -25.57 -1.84
N LYS A 240 -17.95 -24.95 -0.83
CA LYS A 240 -19.03 -25.59 -0.06
C LYS A 240 -20.33 -25.64 -0.85
N GLU A 241 -20.64 -24.60 -1.61
CA GLU A 241 -21.84 -24.51 -2.45
C GLU A 241 -21.74 -25.39 -3.70
N ASN A 242 -20.53 -25.49 -4.29
CA ASN A 242 -20.23 -26.21 -5.51
C ASN A 242 -19.19 -27.33 -5.28
N PRO A 243 -19.46 -28.34 -4.42
CA PRO A 243 -18.46 -29.33 -4.00
C PRO A 243 -17.97 -30.26 -5.13
N ASN A 244 -18.68 -30.30 -6.26
CA ASN A 244 -18.33 -31.10 -7.41
C ASN A 244 -17.65 -30.28 -8.52
N GLU A 245 -17.52 -28.96 -8.37
CA GLU A 245 -16.75 -28.16 -9.32
C GLU A 245 -15.26 -28.54 -9.23
N GLN A 246 -14.65 -28.80 -10.38
CA GLN A 246 -13.26 -29.25 -10.49
C GLN A 246 -12.42 -28.30 -11.34
N ASP A 247 -13.05 -27.39 -12.10
CA ASP A 247 -12.35 -26.37 -12.86
C ASP A 247 -11.93 -25.23 -11.92
N PRO A 248 -10.63 -25.07 -11.63
CA PRO A 248 -10.17 -24.01 -10.74
C PRO A 248 -10.48 -22.61 -11.29
N ARG A 249 -10.69 -22.46 -12.61
CA ARG A 249 -10.96 -21.16 -13.23
C ARG A 249 -12.35 -20.66 -12.85
N GLU A 250 -13.36 -21.52 -12.92
CA GLU A 250 -14.74 -21.16 -12.52
C GLU A 250 -14.77 -20.74 -11.04
N ILE A 251 -14.11 -21.52 -10.17
CA ILE A 251 -14.01 -21.23 -8.73
C ILE A 251 -13.30 -19.88 -8.49
N LEU A 252 -12.14 -19.67 -9.13
CA LEU A 252 -11.33 -18.48 -8.91
C LEU A 252 -11.93 -17.23 -9.55
N GLU A 253 -12.65 -17.35 -10.66
CA GLU A 253 -13.40 -16.23 -11.26
C GLU A 253 -14.47 -15.71 -10.29
N GLU A 254 -15.21 -16.60 -9.63
CA GLU A 254 -16.19 -16.21 -8.60
C GLU A 254 -15.54 -15.51 -7.39
N VAL A 255 -14.40 -16.03 -6.91
CA VAL A 255 -13.61 -15.40 -5.83
C VAL A 255 -13.13 -14.01 -6.25
N MET A 256 -12.61 -13.88 -7.47
CA MET A 256 -12.12 -12.61 -8.01
C MET A 256 -13.20 -11.54 -8.07
N VAL A 257 -14.46 -11.90 -8.39
CA VAL A 257 -15.58 -10.94 -8.39
C VAL A 257 -15.78 -10.33 -7.01
N LYS A 258 -15.65 -11.12 -5.95
CA LYS A 258 -15.81 -10.64 -4.57
C LYS A 258 -14.66 -9.74 -4.12
N VAL A 259 -13.42 -10.15 -4.42
CA VAL A 259 -12.23 -9.34 -4.16
C VAL A 259 -12.28 -8.03 -4.94
N GLN A 260 -12.69 -8.06 -6.21
CA GLN A 260 -12.90 -6.86 -7.01
C GLN A 260 -13.91 -5.94 -6.33
N ALA A 261 -15.07 -6.45 -5.91
CA ALA A 261 -16.08 -5.66 -5.23
C ALA A 261 -15.57 -5.03 -3.91
N LEU A 262 -14.72 -5.74 -3.15
CA LEU A 262 -14.03 -5.18 -1.98
C LEU A 262 -13.11 -4.03 -2.36
N VAL A 263 -12.24 -4.20 -3.35
CA VAL A 263 -11.30 -3.16 -3.80
C VAL A 263 -12.08 -1.93 -4.29
N GLU A 264 -13.16 -2.11 -5.05
CA GLU A 264 -14.01 -1.01 -5.48
C GLU A 264 -14.65 -0.25 -4.30
N ARG A 265 -15.10 -0.95 -3.25
CA ARG A 265 -15.61 -0.32 -2.02
C ARG A 265 -14.52 0.54 -1.37
N LYS A 266 -13.29 0.03 -1.28
CA LYS A 266 -12.14 0.76 -0.71
C LYS A 266 -11.75 1.97 -1.56
N ILE A 267 -11.71 1.85 -2.89
CA ILE A 267 -11.47 2.99 -3.79
C ILE A 267 -12.50 4.11 -3.56
N ARG A 268 -13.79 3.77 -3.46
CA ARG A 268 -14.85 4.75 -3.16
C ARG A 268 -14.69 5.36 -1.76
N LEU A 269 -14.33 4.55 -0.76
CA LEU A 269 -14.04 5.03 0.60
C LEU A 269 -12.89 6.05 0.59
N PHE A 270 -11.86 5.81 -0.22
CA PHE A 270 -10.69 6.68 -0.30
C PHE A 270 -10.90 7.92 -1.17
N GLY A 271 -12.00 8.00 -1.92
CA GLY A 271 -12.34 9.13 -2.78
C GLY A 271 -11.55 9.20 -4.09
N SER A 272 -10.86 8.13 -4.48
CA SER A 272 -10.06 8.07 -5.72
C SER A 272 -10.84 7.63 -6.96
N ASN A 273 -12.13 7.30 -6.84
CA ASN A 273 -12.98 6.99 -7.99
C ASN A 273 -13.12 8.21 -8.93
N GLY A 274 -12.95 7.99 -10.22
CA GLY A 274 -12.99 9.05 -11.25
C GLY A 274 -11.78 9.99 -11.25
N LYS A 275 -10.66 9.60 -10.62
CA LYS A 275 -9.42 10.40 -10.54
C LYS A 275 -8.29 9.92 -11.47
N ALA A 276 -8.56 8.95 -12.34
CA ALA A 276 -7.63 8.48 -13.35
C ALA A 276 -7.50 9.45 -14.54
#